data_AF-A0A7K0WSQ7-F1
#
_entry.id   AF-A0A7K0WSQ7-F1
#
_cell.length_a   1.000
_cell.length_b   1.000
_cell.length_c   1.000
_cell.angle_alpha   90.00
_cell.angle_beta   90.00
_cell.angle_gamma   90.00
#
_symmetry.space_group_name_H-M   'P 1'
#
loop_
_entity.id
_entity.type
_entity.pdbx_description
1 polymer ?
#
loop_
_entity_poly.entity_id
_entity_poly.type
_entity_poly.pdbx_seq_one_letter_code
_entity_poly.pdbx_strand_id
1 'polypeptide(L)'
;MSSPSVPPLSRGGERVRRVKASLRRLQRRVYRVFAKVVYRKVVMCRLEPDQAIIDFLMAMPLEPCKPTIEVLGPDRYHEVLGSSPQLSAADLAHFDKQESLCVVAYEAGQIVGSVWFTHGEVYVSDLGRTVHVPAHERYSGRAYVHPDFRGQMLMQHLGHAHRKLQPGMRMWNLVYASNSNVLAALNKVELNLTGRFSTTFILGMRFAKDEEFDPQPLSSVS
;
A
#
# COMPACT_ATOMS: atom_id res chain seq x y z
N MET A 1 -2.05 34.13 58.80
CA MET A 1 -2.63 33.10 57.92
C MET A 1 -1.47 32.31 57.34
N SER A 2 -1.25 31.09 57.84
CA SER A 2 -0.10 30.26 57.45
C SER A 2 -0.60 29.09 56.60
N SER A 3 -0.17 29.03 55.35
CA SER A 3 -0.45 27.91 54.44
C SER A 3 0.16 26.61 54.98
N PRO A 4 -0.55 25.45 54.95
CA PRO A 4 0.05 24.20 55.40
C PRO A 4 1.07 23.72 54.36
N SER A 5 2.32 23.57 54.81
CA SER A 5 3.40 22.95 54.06
C SER A 5 3.15 21.46 53.93
N VAL A 6 3.08 20.96 52.70
CA VAL A 6 3.01 19.52 52.41
C VAL A 6 4.35 18.90 52.85
N PRO A 7 4.36 17.89 53.73
CA PRO A 7 5.62 17.29 54.17
C PRO A 7 6.28 16.54 53.01
N PRO A 8 7.63 16.58 52.89
CA PRO A 8 8.34 15.89 51.82
C PRO A 8 8.15 14.38 51.96
N LEU A 9 7.76 13.73 50.86
CA LEU A 9 7.56 12.28 50.81
C LEU A 9 8.86 11.56 51.20
N SER A 10 8.77 10.62 52.14
CA SER A 10 9.90 9.76 52.50
C SER A 10 10.42 9.01 51.26
N ARG A 11 11.73 8.76 51.20
CA ARG A 11 12.38 8.03 50.08
C ARG A 11 11.68 6.71 49.72
N GLY A 12 10.99 6.07 50.68
CA GLY A 12 10.16 4.89 50.46
C GLY A 12 8.87 5.15 49.66
N GLY A 13 8.18 6.27 49.89
CA GLY A 13 6.96 6.64 49.17
C GLY A 13 7.18 6.94 47.68
N GLU A 14 8.32 7.58 47.35
CA GLU A 14 8.72 7.78 45.96
C GLU A 14 9.08 6.49 45.23
N ARG A 15 9.70 5.54 45.93
CA ARG A 15 10.07 4.23 45.37
C ARG A 15 8.82 3.41 45.04
N VAL A 16 7.83 3.39 45.94
CA VAL A 16 6.54 2.72 45.71
C VAL A 16 5.77 3.37 44.56
N ARG A 17 5.77 4.71 44.45
CA ARG A 17 5.14 5.42 43.32
C ARG A 17 5.82 5.08 41.99
N ARG A 18 7.15 5.03 41.94
CA ARG A 18 7.92 4.65 40.74
C ARG A 18 7.61 3.20 40.32
N VAL A 19 7.59 2.25 41.25
CA VAL A 19 7.27 0.84 40.97
C VAL A 19 5.84 0.70 40.44
N LYS A 20 4.85 1.34 41.07
CA LYS A 20 3.45 1.34 40.58
C LYS A 20 3.33 1.96 39.18
N ALA A 21 4.04 3.04 38.91
CA ALA A 21 4.05 3.66 37.58
C ALA A 21 4.67 2.75 36.51
N SER A 22 5.78 2.07 36.83
CA SER A 22 6.43 1.10 35.93
C SER A 22 5.53 -0.11 35.64
N LEU A 23 4.86 -0.66 36.66
CA LEU A 23 3.90 -1.77 36.49
C LEU A 23 2.72 -1.37 35.60
N ARG A 24 2.15 -0.17 35.79
CA ARG A 24 1.07 0.35 34.92
C ARG A 24 1.53 0.53 33.47
N ARG A 25 2.77 0.97 33.25
CA ARG A 25 3.34 1.07 31.89
C ARG A 25 3.53 -0.31 31.26
N LEU A 26 4.01 -1.30 32.03
CA LEU A 26 4.17 -2.67 31.56
C LEU A 26 2.81 -3.30 31.21
N GLN A 27 1.83 -3.19 32.09
CA GLN A 27 0.46 -3.68 31.85
C GLN A 27 -0.15 -3.06 30.60
N ARG A 28 0.01 -1.76 30.38
CA ARG A 28 -0.44 -1.09 29.14
C ARG A 28 0.29 -1.61 27.91
N ARG A 29 1.60 -1.91 28.00
CA ARG A 29 2.36 -2.50 26.89
C ARG A 29 1.88 -3.91 26.57
N VAL A 30 1.73 -4.77 27.58
CA VAL A 30 1.21 -6.14 27.43
C VAL A 30 -0.20 -6.11 26.83
N TYR A 31 -1.10 -5.26 27.36
CA TYR A 31 -2.44 -5.10 26.81
C TYR A 31 -2.42 -4.64 25.36
N ARG A 32 -1.53 -3.70 24.97
CA ARG A 32 -1.40 -3.28 23.57
C ARG A 32 -0.89 -4.40 22.66
N VAL A 33 0.07 -5.20 23.12
CA VAL A 33 0.58 -6.35 22.35
C VAL A 33 -0.53 -7.39 22.21
N PHE A 34 -1.19 -7.75 23.32
CA PHE A 34 -2.30 -8.70 23.32
C PHE A 34 -3.46 -8.20 22.45
N ALA A 35 -3.86 -6.94 22.59
CA ALA A 35 -4.88 -6.32 21.76
C ALA A 35 -4.48 -6.32 20.28
N LYS A 36 -3.20 -6.16 19.92
CA LYS A 36 -2.74 -6.30 18.52
C LYS A 36 -2.78 -7.74 18.00
N VAL A 37 -2.61 -8.72 18.88
CA VAL A 37 -2.70 -10.16 18.54
C VAL A 37 -4.16 -10.59 18.42
N VAL A 38 -5.02 -10.07 19.30
CA VAL A 38 -6.46 -10.36 19.33
C VAL A 38 -7.21 -9.55 18.28
N TYR A 39 -6.78 -8.33 17.98
CA TYR A 39 -7.47 -7.39 17.12
C TYR A 39 -6.49 -6.63 16.22
N ARG A 40 -6.63 -6.81 14.92
CA ARG A 40 -5.95 -5.99 13.90
C ARG A 40 -6.98 -5.57 12.87
N LYS A 41 -7.02 -4.29 12.51
CA LYS A 41 -7.83 -3.80 11.39
C LYS A 41 -6.93 -3.17 10.34
N VAL A 42 -7.07 -3.62 9.11
CA VAL A 42 -6.44 -3.01 7.93
C VAL A 42 -7.54 -2.34 7.12
N VAL A 43 -7.30 -1.11 6.68
CA VAL A 43 -8.20 -0.36 5.81
C VAL A 43 -7.36 0.23 4.68
N MET A 44 -7.77 -0.02 3.44
CA MET A 44 -7.15 0.49 2.23
C MET A 44 -8.19 1.20 1.39
N CYS A 45 -7.83 2.36 0.85
CA CYS A 45 -8.63 3.13 -0.08
C CYS A 45 -8.33 2.66 -1.51
N ARG A 46 -9.39 2.42 -2.30
CA ARG A 46 -9.31 2.22 -3.76
C ARG A 46 -9.27 3.59 -4.41
N LEU A 47 -8.16 3.86 -5.09
CA LEU A 47 -7.91 5.12 -5.76
C LEU A 47 -7.83 4.89 -7.26
N GLU A 48 -8.53 5.74 -8.00
CA GLU A 48 -8.63 5.71 -9.45
C GLU A 48 -8.19 7.05 -10.02
N PRO A 49 -7.32 7.09 -11.03
CA PRO A 49 -7.06 8.33 -11.76
C PRO A 49 -8.29 8.72 -12.57
N ASP A 50 -8.55 10.02 -12.66
CA ASP A 50 -9.55 10.55 -13.57
C ASP A 50 -9.16 10.26 -15.04
N GLN A 51 -10.14 9.89 -15.87
CA GLN A 51 -9.88 9.55 -17.27
C GLN A 51 -9.28 10.73 -18.06
N ALA A 52 -9.67 11.97 -17.76
CA ALA A 52 -9.10 13.14 -18.42
C ALA A 52 -7.60 13.31 -18.11
N ILE A 53 -7.19 13.01 -16.87
CA ILE A 53 -5.78 13.08 -16.44
C ILE A 53 -4.98 11.98 -17.10
N ILE A 54 -5.55 10.78 -17.18
CA ILE A 54 -4.97 9.66 -17.92
C ILE A 54 -4.70 10.07 -19.35
N ASP A 55 -5.70 10.60 -20.04
CA ASP A 55 -5.61 10.96 -21.46
C ASP A 55 -4.56 12.05 -21.66
N PHE A 56 -4.52 13.04 -20.76
CA PHE A 56 -3.48 14.07 -20.73
C PHE A 56 -2.07 13.46 -20.56
N LEU A 57 -1.86 12.61 -19.56
CA LEU A 57 -0.56 11.98 -19.29
C LEU A 57 -0.10 11.07 -20.44
N MET A 58 -1.03 10.46 -21.17
CA MET A 58 -0.76 9.62 -22.34
C MET A 58 -0.50 10.43 -23.61
N ALA A 59 -1.02 11.66 -23.69
CA ALA A 59 -0.73 12.59 -24.78
C ALA A 59 0.61 13.32 -24.59
N MET A 60 1.11 13.41 -23.35
CA MET A 60 2.40 14.04 -23.08
C MET A 60 3.55 13.20 -23.66
N PRO A 61 4.49 13.83 -24.40
CA PRO A 61 5.71 13.14 -24.81
C PRO A 61 6.50 12.75 -23.56
N LEU A 62 6.80 11.46 -23.44
CA LEU A 62 7.69 10.98 -22.39
C LEU A 62 9.13 11.34 -22.76
N GLU A 63 9.83 11.96 -21.82
CA GLU A 63 11.28 12.12 -21.92
C GLU A 63 11.95 10.76 -22.15
N PRO A 64 13.01 10.67 -22.95
CA PRO A 64 13.72 9.41 -23.15
C PRO A 64 14.19 8.81 -21.81
N CYS A 65 13.71 7.61 -21.52
CA CYS A 65 14.14 6.82 -20.36
C CYS A 65 15.31 5.92 -20.78
N LYS A 66 16.40 5.96 -20.01
CA LYS A 66 17.57 5.09 -20.25
C LYS A 66 17.22 3.60 -20.05
N PRO A 67 16.54 3.21 -18.95
CA PRO A 67 16.07 1.84 -18.79
C PRO A 67 15.16 1.38 -19.91
N THR A 68 15.36 0.14 -20.35
CA THR A 68 14.52 -0.56 -21.32
C THR A 68 13.27 -1.08 -20.63
N ILE A 69 12.08 -0.80 -21.19
CA ILE A 69 10.82 -1.26 -20.61
C ILE A 69 10.37 -2.56 -21.27
N GLU A 70 10.02 -3.56 -20.46
CA GLU A 70 9.55 -4.87 -20.91
C GLU A 70 8.32 -5.32 -20.12
N VAL A 71 7.48 -6.18 -20.72
CA VAL A 71 6.38 -6.86 -20.05
C VAL A 71 6.74 -8.32 -19.86
N LEU A 72 6.72 -8.78 -18.61
CA LEU A 72 6.99 -10.16 -18.24
C LEU A 72 5.68 -10.96 -18.16
N GLY A 73 5.73 -12.18 -18.68
CA GLY A 73 4.73 -13.22 -18.49
C GLY A 73 5.06 -14.16 -17.33
N PRO A 74 4.14 -15.11 -17.01
CA PRO A 74 4.28 -16.02 -15.88
C PRO A 74 5.58 -16.84 -15.87
N ASP A 75 6.07 -17.23 -17.05
CA ASP A 75 7.33 -17.95 -17.25
C ASP A 75 8.56 -17.19 -16.72
N ARG A 76 8.47 -15.86 -16.60
CA ARG A 76 9.57 -14.96 -16.24
C ARG A 76 9.36 -14.19 -14.94
N TYR A 77 8.25 -14.40 -14.23
CA TYR A 77 7.98 -13.71 -12.96
C TYR A 77 9.06 -13.88 -11.89
N HIS A 78 9.74 -15.02 -11.90
CA HIS A 78 10.84 -15.31 -10.98
C HIS A 78 12.00 -14.30 -11.09
N GLU A 79 12.19 -13.66 -12.24
CA GLU A 79 13.23 -12.63 -12.46
C GLU A 79 13.06 -11.43 -11.51
N VAL A 80 11.82 -11.15 -11.05
CA VAL A 80 11.48 -10.01 -10.20
C VAL A 80 11.84 -10.23 -8.73
N LEU A 81 12.06 -11.47 -8.27
CA LEU A 81 12.36 -11.75 -6.85
C LEU A 81 13.63 -11.07 -6.36
N GLY A 82 14.61 -10.88 -7.25
CA GLY A 82 15.89 -10.22 -6.91
C GLY A 82 15.82 -8.70 -6.86
N SER A 83 14.72 -8.08 -7.33
CA SER A 83 14.66 -6.64 -7.53
C SER A 83 13.99 -5.88 -6.38
N SER A 84 12.96 -6.46 -5.75
CA SER A 84 12.19 -5.78 -4.70
C SER A 84 12.30 -6.49 -3.35
N PRO A 85 12.73 -5.81 -2.28
CA PRO A 85 12.78 -6.38 -0.93
C PRO A 85 11.38 -6.63 -0.34
N GLN A 86 10.33 -6.15 -1.00
CA GLN A 86 8.93 -6.30 -0.56
C GLN A 86 8.23 -7.47 -1.25
N LEU A 87 8.89 -8.13 -2.21
CA LEU A 87 8.36 -9.26 -2.95
C LEU A 87 8.90 -10.55 -2.37
N SER A 88 8.03 -11.55 -2.20
CA SER A 88 8.40 -12.88 -1.78
C SER A 88 7.98 -13.94 -2.80
N ALA A 89 8.53 -15.15 -2.71
CA ALA A 89 8.09 -16.28 -3.52
C ALA A 89 6.60 -16.62 -3.32
N ALA A 90 6.04 -16.31 -2.15
CA ALA A 90 4.62 -16.49 -1.90
C ALA A 90 3.76 -15.51 -2.72
N ASP A 91 4.23 -14.26 -2.91
CA ASP A 91 3.55 -13.30 -3.78
C ASP A 91 3.54 -13.79 -5.23
N LEU A 92 4.65 -14.36 -5.73
CA LEU A 92 4.68 -14.93 -7.09
C LEU A 92 3.70 -16.09 -7.27
N ALA A 93 3.62 -17.00 -6.30
CA ALA A 93 2.66 -18.10 -6.35
C ALA A 93 1.20 -17.62 -6.39
N HIS A 94 0.93 -16.40 -5.90
CA HIS A 94 -0.36 -15.75 -6.07
C HIS A 94 -0.52 -15.16 -7.47
N PHE A 95 0.50 -14.47 -7.98
CA PHE A 95 0.47 -13.90 -9.34
C PHE A 95 0.33 -14.95 -10.44
N ASP A 96 0.95 -16.12 -10.29
CA ASP A 96 0.82 -17.25 -11.24
C ASP A 96 -0.60 -17.81 -11.32
N LYS A 97 -1.38 -17.63 -10.25
CA LYS A 97 -2.79 -18.08 -10.17
C LYS A 97 -3.78 -16.98 -10.55
N GLN A 98 -3.27 -15.78 -10.81
CA GLN A 98 -4.04 -14.59 -11.16
C GLN A 98 -3.77 -14.24 -12.61
N GLU A 99 -4.69 -13.52 -13.23
CA GLU A 99 -4.43 -12.92 -14.53
C GLU A 99 -3.60 -11.67 -14.31
N SER A 100 -2.28 -11.88 -14.29
CA SER A 100 -1.28 -10.87 -13.94
C SER A 100 -0.44 -10.48 -15.15
N LEU A 101 0.08 -9.26 -15.13
CA LEU A 101 1.14 -8.78 -15.99
C LEU A 101 2.12 -8.00 -15.12
N CYS A 102 3.42 -8.24 -15.29
CA CYS A 102 4.44 -7.44 -14.64
C CYS A 102 5.13 -6.58 -15.70
N VAL A 103 5.11 -5.26 -15.52
CA VAL A 103 5.89 -4.36 -16.37
C VAL A 103 7.14 -3.97 -15.61
N VAL A 104 8.29 -4.13 -16.26
CA VAL A 104 9.61 -3.93 -15.66
C VAL A 104 10.45 -2.96 -16.45
N ALA A 105 11.39 -2.31 -15.76
CA ALA A 105 12.44 -1.48 -16.34
C ALA A 105 13.78 -2.16 -16.10
N TYR A 106 14.54 -2.39 -17.18
CA TYR A 106 15.87 -2.99 -17.18
C TYR A 106 16.95 -1.94 -17.40
N GLU A 107 17.97 -1.95 -16.55
CA GLU A 107 19.23 -1.23 -16.78
C GLU A 107 20.39 -2.20 -16.54
N ALA A 108 21.32 -2.31 -17.49
CA ALA A 108 22.52 -3.16 -17.38
C ALA A 108 22.22 -4.61 -16.94
N GLY A 109 21.13 -5.20 -17.44
CA GLY A 109 20.73 -6.58 -17.13
C GLY A 109 20.05 -6.78 -15.76
N GLN A 110 19.72 -5.69 -15.05
CA GLN A 110 19.03 -5.73 -13.77
C GLN A 110 17.67 -5.03 -13.85
N ILE A 111 16.67 -5.60 -13.17
CA ILE A 111 15.38 -4.93 -13.00
C ILE A 111 15.55 -3.80 -11.98
N VAL A 112 15.41 -2.56 -12.45
CA VAL A 112 15.51 -1.33 -11.64
C VAL A 112 14.16 -0.73 -11.30
N GLY A 113 13.08 -1.21 -11.93
CA GLY A 113 11.71 -0.86 -11.59
C GLY A 113 10.74 -1.95 -12.00
N SER A 114 9.65 -2.12 -11.26
CA SER A 114 8.62 -3.11 -11.55
C SER A 114 7.27 -2.66 -11.03
N VAL A 115 6.20 -3.00 -11.73
CA VAL A 115 4.83 -2.83 -11.25
C VAL A 115 3.96 -3.96 -11.77
N TRP A 116 3.06 -4.44 -10.93
CA TRP A 116 2.14 -5.52 -11.24
C TRP A 116 0.77 -4.95 -11.55
N PHE A 117 0.13 -5.49 -12.59
CA PHE A 117 -1.24 -5.24 -12.98
C PHE A 117 -1.98 -6.57 -12.99
N THR A 118 -3.04 -6.67 -12.19
CA THR A 118 -3.71 -7.94 -11.92
C THR A 118 -5.22 -7.80 -12.02
N HIS A 119 -5.91 -8.86 -12.43
CA HIS A 119 -7.37 -8.94 -12.36
C HIS A 119 -7.88 -10.34 -12.03
N GLY A 120 -9.20 -10.48 -11.88
CA GLY A 120 -9.85 -11.69 -11.42
C GLY A 120 -9.80 -11.81 -9.90
N GLU A 121 -9.47 -13.00 -9.39
CA GLU A 121 -9.38 -13.28 -7.96
C GLU A 121 -8.00 -12.90 -7.40
N VAL A 122 -7.84 -11.64 -7.04
CA VAL A 122 -6.55 -11.06 -6.67
C VAL A 122 -6.31 -11.13 -5.16
N TYR A 123 -5.24 -11.80 -4.75
CA TYR A 123 -4.80 -11.84 -3.36
C TYR A 123 -4.04 -10.55 -2.99
N VAL A 124 -4.58 -9.80 -2.03
CA VAL A 124 -3.95 -8.59 -1.49
C VAL A 124 -3.35 -8.93 -0.13
N SER A 125 -2.03 -9.11 -0.06
CA SER A 125 -1.37 -9.58 1.18
C SER A 125 -1.58 -8.64 2.37
N ASP A 126 -1.67 -7.33 2.13
CA ASP A 126 -1.91 -6.33 3.16
C ASP A 126 -3.28 -6.51 3.83
N LEU A 127 -4.31 -6.89 3.05
CA LEU A 127 -5.63 -7.27 3.55
C LEU A 127 -5.68 -8.72 4.04
N GLY A 128 -4.71 -9.54 3.63
CA GLY A 128 -4.65 -10.96 3.98
C GLY A 128 -5.80 -11.78 3.39
N ARG A 129 -6.34 -11.38 2.24
CA ARG A 129 -7.45 -12.06 1.54
C ARG A 129 -7.46 -11.76 0.04
N THR A 130 -8.33 -12.45 -0.67
CA THR A 130 -8.65 -12.20 -2.08
C THR A 130 -9.71 -11.11 -2.21
N VAL A 131 -9.59 -10.29 -3.25
CA VAL A 131 -10.56 -9.32 -3.72
C VAL A 131 -10.87 -9.61 -5.18
N HIS A 132 -12.13 -9.44 -5.57
CA HIS A 132 -12.53 -9.58 -6.96
C HIS A 132 -12.19 -8.31 -7.72
N VAL A 133 -11.50 -8.44 -8.86
CA VAL A 133 -11.17 -7.36 -9.78
C VAL A 133 -11.85 -7.66 -11.11
N PRO A 134 -12.82 -6.85 -11.56
CA PRO A 134 -13.54 -7.10 -12.80
C PRO A 134 -12.61 -7.18 -14.01
N ALA A 135 -13.01 -7.95 -15.03
CA ALA A 135 -12.17 -8.22 -16.21
C ALA A 135 -11.75 -6.96 -17.00
N HIS A 136 -12.57 -5.90 -16.95
CA HIS A 136 -12.32 -4.61 -17.59
C HIS A 136 -11.49 -3.64 -16.72
N GLU A 137 -11.02 -4.12 -15.57
CA GLU A 137 -10.22 -3.36 -14.62
C GLU A 137 -8.88 -4.04 -14.35
N ARG A 138 -7.94 -3.27 -13.78
CA ARG A 138 -6.66 -3.76 -13.30
C ARG A 138 -6.35 -3.13 -11.94
N TYR A 139 -6.08 -3.99 -10.96
CA TYR A 139 -5.42 -3.58 -9.74
C TYR A 139 -3.92 -3.43 -10.00
N SER A 140 -3.42 -2.20 -9.82
CA SER A 140 -1.99 -1.92 -9.81
C SER A 140 -1.43 -2.02 -8.38
N GLY A 141 -0.42 -2.86 -8.21
CA GLY A 141 0.17 -3.16 -6.91
C GLY A 141 1.65 -3.51 -7.00
N ARG A 142 2.26 -3.68 -5.82
CA ARG A 142 3.68 -4.10 -5.67
C ARG A 142 4.66 -3.28 -6.52
N ALA A 143 4.37 -2.00 -6.70
CA ALA A 143 5.24 -1.08 -7.40
C ALA A 143 6.57 -0.92 -6.64
N TYR A 144 7.67 -1.02 -7.37
CA TYR A 144 9.01 -0.84 -6.84
C TYR A 144 9.87 -0.06 -7.83
N VAL A 145 10.70 0.83 -7.29
CA VAL A 145 11.75 1.53 -8.04
C VAL A 145 13.02 1.51 -7.19
N HIS A 146 14.10 1.04 -7.78
CA HIS A 146 15.43 1.02 -7.19
C HIS A 146 15.83 2.43 -6.74
N PRO A 147 16.41 2.62 -5.53
CA PRO A 147 16.70 3.93 -4.97
C PRO A 147 17.41 4.91 -5.93
N ASP A 148 18.41 4.42 -6.66
CA ASP A 148 19.22 5.23 -7.59
C ASP A 148 18.46 5.70 -8.83
N PHE A 149 17.31 5.10 -9.10
CA PHE A 149 16.46 5.41 -10.26
C PHE A 149 15.19 6.18 -9.88
N ARG A 150 15.03 6.55 -8.60
CA ARG A 150 13.91 7.38 -8.15
C ARG A 150 14.04 8.79 -8.72
N GLY A 151 12.89 9.44 -8.95
CA GLY A 151 12.83 10.78 -9.54
C GLY A 151 12.97 10.82 -11.06
N GLN A 152 13.26 9.69 -11.72
CA GLN A 152 13.40 9.59 -13.18
C GLN A 152 12.08 9.21 -13.88
N MET A 153 10.93 9.49 -13.25
CA MET A 153 9.59 9.21 -13.76
C MET A 153 9.34 7.75 -14.21
N LEU A 154 10.13 6.77 -13.75
CA LEU A 154 10.01 5.38 -14.19
C LEU A 154 8.62 4.78 -14.04
N MET A 155 7.89 5.11 -12.96
CA MET A 155 6.52 4.64 -12.78
C MET A 155 5.57 5.12 -13.89
N GLN A 156 5.82 6.31 -14.45
CA GLN A 156 5.05 6.81 -15.60
C GLN A 156 5.37 6.01 -16.86
N HIS A 157 6.65 5.69 -17.11
CA HIS A 157 7.04 4.84 -18.23
C HIS A 157 6.42 3.44 -18.14
N LEU A 158 6.45 2.82 -16.97
CA LEU A 158 5.85 1.50 -16.74
C LEU A 158 4.32 1.53 -16.94
N GLY A 159 3.65 2.55 -16.40
CA GLY A 159 2.21 2.74 -16.61
C GLY A 159 1.85 2.99 -18.08
N HIS A 160 2.66 3.76 -18.79
CA HIS A 160 2.46 4.04 -20.21
C HIS A 160 2.65 2.78 -21.08
N ALA A 161 3.63 1.94 -20.76
CA ALA A 161 3.84 0.66 -21.44
C ALA A 161 2.66 -0.30 -21.24
N HIS A 162 2.16 -0.43 -19.99
CA HIS A 162 0.96 -1.21 -19.71
C HIS A 162 -0.25 -0.72 -20.52
N ARG A 163 -0.51 0.60 -20.52
CA ARG A 163 -1.66 1.18 -21.25
C ARG A 163 -1.59 0.99 -22.76
N LYS A 164 -0.39 1.03 -23.34
CA LYS A 164 -0.21 0.71 -24.77
C LYS A 164 -0.58 -0.75 -25.07
N LEU A 165 -0.29 -1.67 -24.15
CA LEU A 165 -0.62 -3.09 -24.29
C LEU A 165 -2.11 -3.37 -24.06
N GLN A 166 -2.71 -2.70 -23.08
CA GLN A 166 -4.11 -2.90 -22.69
C GLN A 166 -4.89 -1.57 -22.70
N PRO A 167 -5.16 -1.01 -23.89
CA PRO A 167 -5.90 0.23 -24.02
C PRO A 167 -7.33 0.08 -23.48
N GLY A 168 -7.84 1.12 -22.82
CA GLY A 168 -9.20 1.16 -22.30
C GLY A 168 -9.44 0.45 -20.95
N MET A 169 -8.42 -0.23 -20.39
CA MET A 169 -8.54 -0.83 -19.06
C MET A 169 -8.57 0.25 -17.97
N ARG A 170 -9.55 0.17 -17.06
CA ARG A 170 -9.58 1.01 -15.85
C ARG A 170 -8.53 0.51 -14.88
N MET A 171 -7.70 1.41 -14.37
CA MET A 171 -6.65 1.05 -13.42
C MET A 171 -6.92 1.70 -12.07
N TRP A 172 -6.71 0.94 -11.00
CA TRP A 172 -6.81 1.46 -9.65
C TRP A 172 -5.73 0.85 -8.76
N ASN A 173 -5.44 1.54 -7.66
CA ASN A 173 -4.50 1.08 -6.66
C ASN A 173 -5.12 1.11 -5.26
N LEU A 174 -4.52 0.33 -4.35
CA LEU A 174 -4.90 0.31 -2.95
C LEU A 174 -3.83 1.01 -2.14
N VAL A 175 -4.26 1.99 -1.35
CA VAL A 175 -3.39 2.74 -0.46
C VAL A 175 -3.93 2.64 0.95
N TYR A 176 -3.04 2.37 1.91
CA TYR A 176 -3.41 2.39 3.33
C TYR A 176 -4.12 3.69 3.70
N ALA A 177 -5.32 3.58 4.27
CA ALA A 177 -6.09 4.75 4.71
C ALA A 177 -5.34 5.58 5.78
N SER A 178 -4.42 4.95 6.52
CA SER A 178 -3.56 5.60 7.50
C SER A 178 -2.33 6.31 6.91
N ASN A 179 -2.04 6.14 5.62
CA ASN A 179 -0.85 6.73 4.99
C ASN A 179 -1.16 8.15 4.48
N SER A 180 -1.35 9.08 5.42
CA SER A 180 -1.71 10.47 5.13
C SER A 180 -0.74 11.16 4.16
N ASN A 181 0.56 10.88 4.25
CA ASN A 181 1.56 11.48 3.37
C ASN A 181 1.38 11.04 1.91
N VAL A 182 1.15 9.74 1.68
CA VAL A 182 0.89 9.23 0.32
C VAL A 182 -0.45 9.73 -0.18
N LEU A 183 -1.50 9.71 0.65
CA LEU A 183 -2.81 10.23 0.26
C LEU A 183 -2.75 11.73 -0.10
N ALA A 184 -2.02 12.53 0.67
CA ALA A 184 -1.83 13.95 0.38
C ALA A 184 -1.02 14.19 -0.91
N ALA A 185 0.00 13.37 -1.18
CA ALA A 185 0.75 13.44 -2.44
C ALA A 185 -0.13 13.04 -3.64
N LEU A 186 -0.92 11.98 -3.50
CA LEU A 186 -1.82 11.48 -4.55
C LEU A 186 -3.00 12.40 -4.81
N ASN A 187 -3.47 13.15 -3.81
CA ASN A 187 -4.50 14.18 -3.99
C ASN A 187 -4.04 15.29 -4.97
N LYS A 188 -2.73 15.52 -5.12
CA LYS A 188 -2.18 16.48 -6.11
C LYS A 188 -2.21 15.95 -7.55
N VAL A 189 -2.40 14.63 -7.71
CA VAL A 189 -2.51 13.95 -9.01
C VAL A 189 -3.99 13.66 -9.30
N GLU A 190 -4.89 14.32 -8.57
CA GLU A 190 -6.35 14.25 -8.64
C GLU A 190 -6.90 12.83 -8.81
N LEU A 191 -6.37 11.89 -7.99
CA LEU A 191 -6.98 10.58 -7.87
C LEU A 191 -8.33 10.69 -7.14
N ASN A 192 -9.31 9.96 -7.65
CA ASN A 192 -10.62 9.79 -7.05
C ASN A 192 -10.60 8.62 -6.06
N LEU A 193 -11.20 8.82 -4.89
CA LEU A 193 -11.60 7.72 -4.01
C LEU A 193 -12.86 7.08 -4.59
N THR A 194 -12.79 5.80 -4.92
CA THR A 194 -13.91 5.02 -5.48
C THR A 194 -14.30 3.83 -4.62
N GLY A 195 -13.57 3.59 -3.52
CA GLY A 195 -13.93 2.53 -2.59
C GLY A 195 -13.00 2.39 -1.39
N ARG A 196 -13.39 1.53 -0.46
CA ARG A 196 -12.60 1.13 0.71
C ARG A 196 -12.72 -0.37 0.93
N PHE A 197 -11.56 -0.98 1.11
CA PHE A 197 -11.41 -2.38 1.44
C PHE A 197 -10.90 -2.49 2.86
N SER A 198 -11.54 -3.31 3.66
CA SER A 198 -11.07 -3.56 5.02
C SER A 198 -11.04 -5.03 5.38
N THR A 199 -10.15 -5.37 6.29
CA THR A 199 -10.12 -6.68 6.92
C THR A 199 -9.82 -6.51 8.39
N THR A 200 -10.74 -7.01 9.22
CA THR A 200 -10.61 -7.05 10.66
C THR A 200 -10.28 -8.47 11.07
N PHE A 201 -9.17 -8.65 11.78
CA PHE A 201 -8.72 -9.89 12.35
C PHE A 201 -9.11 -9.88 13.82
N ILE A 202 -9.99 -10.79 14.23
CA ILE A 202 -10.39 -10.98 15.64
C ILE A 202 -10.07 -12.42 16.03
N LEU A 203 -9.11 -12.62 16.94
CA LEU A 203 -8.68 -13.95 17.39
C LEU A 203 -8.36 -14.91 16.22
N GLY A 204 -7.69 -14.39 15.17
CA GLY A 204 -7.36 -15.15 13.96
C GLY A 204 -8.50 -15.30 12.94
N MET A 205 -9.74 -14.98 13.31
CA MET A 205 -10.87 -14.93 12.38
C MET A 205 -10.81 -13.66 11.54
N ARG A 206 -11.11 -13.77 10.23
CA ARG A 206 -11.09 -12.65 9.28
C ARG A 206 -12.50 -12.19 8.97
N PHE A 207 -12.75 -10.90 9.12
CA PHE A 207 -14.01 -10.23 8.77
C PHE A 207 -13.70 -9.18 7.71
N ALA A 208 -14.16 -9.44 6.48
CA ALA A 208 -13.96 -8.57 5.33
C ALA A 208 -15.13 -7.62 5.17
N LYS A 209 -14.85 -6.41 4.69
CA LYS A 209 -15.87 -5.47 4.22
C LYS A 209 -15.32 -4.68 3.05
N ASP A 210 -16.11 -4.62 2.00
CA ASP A 210 -15.87 -3.87 0.78
C ASP A 210 -16.95 -2.80 0.64
N GLU A 211 -16.53 -1.58 0.37
CA GLU A 211 -17.39 -0.42 0.16
C GLU A 211 -16.99 0.21 -1.16
N GLU A 212 -17.93 0.36 -2.08
CA GLU A 212 -17.75 1.13 -3.30
C GLU A 212 -18.50 2.45 -3.19
N PHE A 213 -17.94 3.50 -3.78
CA PHE A 213 -18.49 4.84 -3.76
C PHE A 213 -18.54 5.38 -5.19
N ASP A 214 -19.46 6.32 -5.42
CA ASP A 214 -19.31 7.23 -6.54
C ASP A 214 -17.94 7.94 -6.44
N PRO A 215 -17.25 8.21 -7.56
CA PRO A 215 -15.96 8.88 -7.54
C PRO A 215 -16.01 10.19 -6.75
N GLN A 216 -15.19 10.27 -5.70
CA GLN A 216 -15.09 11.43 -4.84
C GLN A 216 -13.65 11.94 -4.80
N PRO A 217 -13.42 13.26 -4.79
CA PRO A 217 -12.08 13.80 -4.56
C PRO A 217 -11.51 13.27 -3.25
N LEU A 218 -10.23 12.90 -3.22
CA LEU A 218 -9.54 12.45 -2.01
C LEU A 218 -9.63 13.45 -0.84
N SER A 219 -9.80 14.75 -1.14
CA SER A 219 -10.00 15.82 -0.15
C SER A 219 -11.32 15.72 0.64
N SER A 220 -12.31 14.97 0.16
CA SER A 220 -13.59 14.77 0.85
C SER A 220 -13.52 13.81 2.05
N VAL A 221 -12.34 13.21 2.28
CA VAL A 221 -12.13 12.06 3.18
C VAL A 221 -11.37 12.44 4.46
N SER A 222 -10.92 13.69 4.58
CA SER A 222 -10.18 14.20 5.74
C SER A 222 -11.08 14.60 6.91
#